data_AF-A0A494SUR8-F1
#
_entry.id   AF-A0A494SUR8-F1
#
_cell.length_a   1.000
_cell.length_b   1.000
_cell.length_c   1.000
_cell.angle_alpha   90.00
_cell.angle_beta   90.00
_cell.angle_gamma   90.00
#
_symmetry.space_group_name_H-M   'P 1'
#
loop_
_entity.id
_entity.type
_entity.pdbx_description
1 polymer ?
#
loop_
_entity_poly.entity_id
_entity_poly.type
_entity_poly.pdbx_seq_one_letter_code
_entity_poly.pdbx_strand_id
1 'polypeptide(L)'
;MRGIILAGGTGSRLHPITQGISKQLVPVYDKPMIYYPLSTLILANIRDILVITTPQDLEQFQRLLGDGSQFGIDLTYKVQHEPNGLAQAFVLGADHVGTDSAALVLGDNIFYGPGLGSQLGRFGDIDGGAVFAYEVKDPTAYGVIEFDAAGKAISLEEKPAVPKSNFSVPGLYFYDNDVLAIARDLQPSARGEYEITDVNRHYLEAGRLAVEVLPRGTAWLDTGTFDSLLDASNYVRTIEQRQGLKIGAPEEVSWRRGFISDDELRVRAEKLVKSGYGQYLLDLVARGSDMSFRELKISGAFEYTPRQFGDDRGVFFEWFKSSAFEGAVGAPLELAQANCSVSAAGVLRGIHFTDTPPGQAKYVTCVKGAFVDVIVDLRVGSPTFGQWDSVLIDDVDRRAVFLPAGLGHAILSLEDGSTVMYLCSIEYTPSLDRDLNPLDPDLAIDWPTLARDGSALEYQLSDKDKAAPSLAEAIDAGYLPRYQG
;
A
#
# COMPACT_ATOMS: atom_id res chain seq x y z
N MET A 1 -14.24 8.40 -8.42
CA MET A 1 -14.78 7.81 -7.17
C MET A 1 -14.92 8.88 -6.08
N ARG A 2 -16.02 8.84 -5.31
CA ARG A 2 -16.30 9.70 -4.14
C ARG A 2 -16.16 8.90 -2.85
N GLY A 3 -15.72 9.56 -1.78
CA GLY A 3 -15.56 8.94 -0.47
C GLY A 3 -16.69 9.30 0.49
N ILE A 4 -17.01 8.39 1.40
CA ILE A 4 -17.91 8.62 2.53
C ILE A 4 -17.25 8.09 3.80
N ILE A 5 -17.18 8.92 4.83
CA ILE A 5 -16.83 8.50 6.18
C ILE A 5 -18.07 8.57 7.05
N LEU A 6 -18.52 7.41 7.55
CA LEU A 6 -19.62 7.35 8.50
C LEU A 6 -19.06 7.48 9.93
N ALA A 7 -19.16 8.69 10.50
CA ALA A 7 -18.69 9.06 11.83
C ALA A 7 -19.86 9.44 12.75
N GLY A 8 -20.95 8.67 12.67
CA GLY A 8 -22.13 8.82 13.52
C GLY A 8 -22.15 7.86 14.72
N GLY A 9 -23.34 7.72 15.30
CA GLY A 9 -23.61 6.81 16.42
C GLY A 9 -23.33 7.41 17.80
N THR A 10 -23.85 6.77 18.84
CA THR A 10 -23.76 7.26 20.22
C THR A 10 -22.48 6.83 20.94
N GLY A 11 -21.76 5.83 20.42
CA GLY A 11 -20.55 5.31 21.04
C GLY A 11 -20.75 4.81 22.47
N SER A 12 -21.96 4.35 22.81
CA SER A 12 -22.40 4.10 24.20
C SER A 12 -21.55 3.09 24.98
N ARG A 13 -20.87 2.17 24.28
CA ARG A 13 -19.90 1.21 24.86
C ARG A 13 -18.68 1.88 25.50
N LEU A 14 -18.43 3.16 25.19
CA LEU A 14 -17.33 3.95 25.73
C LEU A 14 -17.80 5.02 26.73
N HIS A 15 -19.06 4.99 27.18
CA HIS A 15 -19.50 5.87 28.26
C HIS A 15 -18.65 5.64 29.53
N PRO A 16 -18.16 6.70 30.20
CA PRO A 16 -18.62 8.08 30.09
C PRO A 16 -17.86 8.97 29.09
N ILE A 17 -16.82 8.49 28.40
CA ILE A 17 -16.02 9.31 27.48
C ILE A 17 -16.92 9.92 26.40
N THR A 18 -17.74 9.09 25.77
CA THR A 18 -18.58 9.47 24.63
C THR A 18 -19.83 10.27 25.00
N GLN A 19 -20.01 10.61 26.28
CA GLN A 19 -21.05 11.55 26.70
C GLN A 19 -20.66 13.02 26.43
N GLY A 20 -19.36 13.32 26.38
CA GLY A 20 -18.86 14.67 26.15
C GLY A 20 -18.31 14.90 24.73
N ILE A 21 -17.96 13.84 24.01
CA ILE A 21 -17.30 13.92 22.71
C ILE A 21 -17.69 12.71 21.84
N SER A 22 -17.79 12.90 20.52
CA SER A 22 -17.95 11.81 19.56
C SER A 22 -16.83 10.76 19.69
N LYS A 23 -17.18 9.46 19.53
CA LYS A 23 -16.20 8.36 19.55
C LYS A 23 -15.05 8.63 18.57
N GLN A 24 -15.36 9.07 17.37
CA GLN A 24 -14.39 9.23 16.29
C GLN A 24 -13.49 10.47 16.47
N LEU A 25 -13.73 11.29 17.50
CA LEU A 25 -12.86 12.39 17.91
C LEU A 25 -11.99 12.04 19.12
N VAL A 26 -12.19 10.88 19.75
CA VAL A 26 -11.33 10.36 20.82
C VAL A 26 -9.94 10.06 20.24
N PRO A 27 -8.85 10.39 20.97
CA PRO A 27 -7.50 10.11 20.49
C PRO A 27 -7.22 8.61 20.44
N VAL A 28 -6.62 8.17 19.35
CA VAL A 28 -5.89 6.91 19.27
C VAL A 28 -4.41 7.28 19.21
N TYR A 29 -3.70 7.03 20.31
CA TYR A 29 -2.38 7.56 20.59
C TYR A 29 -2.30 9.10 20.49
N ASP A 30 -1.76 9.64 19.40
CA ASP A 30 -1.43 11.06 19.23
C ASP A 30 -2.33 11.78 18.20
N LYS A 31 -3.35 11.10 17.65
CA LYS A 31 -4.24 11.63 16.62
C LYS A 31 -5.71 11.32 16.91
N PRO A 32 -6.67 12.17 16.50
CA PRO A 32 -8.09 11.84 16.55
C PRO A 32 -8.39 10.58 15.73
N MET A 33 -9.28 9.71 16.23
CA MET A 33 -9.63 8.45 15.57
C MET A 33 -10.08 8.62 14.11
N ILE A 34 -10.75 9.71 13.75
CA ILE A 34 -11.19 10.01 12.38
C ILE A 34 -10.03 10.20 11.38
N TYR A 35 -8.82 10.50 11.84
CA TYR A 35 -7.65 10.69 10.96
C TYR A 35 -7.25 9.39 10.25
N TYR A 36 -7.48 8.23 10.87
CA TYR A 36 -7.11 6.93 10.33
C TYR A 36 -7.97 6.52 9.11
N PRO A 37 -9.32 6.52 9.19
CA PRO A 37 -10.16 6.28 8.03
C PRO A 37 -10.06 7.39 6.97
N LEU A 38 -9.85 8.65 7.37
CA LEU A 38 -9.57 9.73 6.42
C LEU A 38 -8.30 9.45 5.62
N SER A 39 -7.20 9.10 6.30
CA SER A 39 -5.95 8.71 5.65
C SER A 39 -6.12 7.50 4.74
N THR A 40 -7.01 6.56 5.09
CA THR A 40 -7.32 5.38 4.27
C THR A 40 -7.96 5.78 2.94
N LEU A 41 -8.91 6.72 2.93
CA LEU A 41 -9.51 7.22 1.69
C LEU A 41 -8.53 8.04 0.84
N ILE A 42 -7.69 8.87 1.48
CA ILE A 42 -6.63 9.62 0.76
C ILE A 42 -5.62 8.63 0.16
N LEU A 43 -5.26 7.57 0.89
CA LEU A 43 -4.46 6.45 0.36
C LEU A 43 -5.15 5.75 -0.81
N ALA A 44 -6.48 5.70 -0.87
CA ALA A 44 -7.21 5.19 -2.04
C ALA A 44 -7.29 6.20 -3.21
N ASN A 45 -6.56 7.32 -3.14
CA ASN A 45 -6.57 8.41 -4.12
C ASN A 45 -7.93 9.15 -4.21
N ILE A 46 -8.70 9.20 -3.13
CA ILE A 46 -10.01 9.85 -3.07
C ILE A 46 -9.87 11.23 -2.44
N ARG A 47 -10.26 12.28 -3.17
CA ARG A 47 -10.17 13.69 -2.74
C ARG A 47 -11.52 14.28 -2.32
N ASP A 48 -12.61 13.80 -2.88
CA ASP A 48 -13.94 14.32 -2.59
C ASP A 48 -14.66 13.42 -1.58
N ILE A 49 -14.66 13.83 -0.32
CA ILE A 49 -15.08 13.00 0.81
C ILE A 49 -16.24 13.66 1.57
N LEU A 50 -17.32 12.92 1.74
CA LEU A 50 -18.43 13.28 2.60
C LEU A 50 -18.22 12.72 4.01
N VAL A 51 -18.30 13.57 5.03
CA VAL A 51 -18.30 13.16 6.44
C VAL A 51 -19.73 13.20 6.97
N ILE A 52 -20.24 12.04 7.40
CA ILE A 52 -21.58 11.90 7.97
C ILE A 52 -21.48 11.81 9.49
N THR A 53 -22.12 12.72 10.21
CA THR A 53 -22.03 12.82 11.69
C THR A 53 -23.39 12.97 12.34
N THR A 54 -23.43 12.92 13.68
CA THR A 54 -24.64 13.31 14.43
C THR A 54 -24.84 14.85 14.37
N PRO A 55 -26.06 15.36 14.65
CA PRO A 55 -26.31 16.79 14.72
C PRO A 55 -25.44 17.52 15.76
N GLN A 56 -25.19 16.89 16.90
CA GLN A 56 -24.48 17.50 18.02
C GLN A 56 -22.96 17.53 17.83
N ASP A 57 -22.42 16.56 17.07
CA ASP A 57 -20.98 16.44 16.86
C ASP A 57 -20.47 17.22 15.64
N LEU A 58 -21.36 17.59 14.70
CA LEU A 58 -21.02 18.21 13.42
C LEU A 58 -20.04 19.37 13.56
N GLU A 59 -20.29 20.30 14.49
CA GLU A 59 -19.45 21.48 14.69
C GLU A 59 -18.02 21.10 15.10
N GLN A 60 -17.86 20.02 15.88
CA GLN A 60 -16.54 19.56 16.33
C GLN A 60 -15.74 18.95 15.17
N PHE A 61 -16.39 18.20 14.28
CA PHE A 61 -15.74 17.70 13.07
C PHE A 61 -15.35 18.83 12.11
N GLN A 62 -16.24 19.79 11.87
CA GLN A 62 -15.92 20.96 11.05
C GLN A 62 -14.77 21.78 11.63
N ARG A 63 -14.71 21.92 12.96
CA ARG A 63 -13.60 22.61 13.65
C ARG A 63 -12.27 21.88 13.49
N LEU A 64 -12.27 20.55 13.51
CA LEU A 64 -11.07 19.73 13.37
C LEU A 64 -10.59 19.65 11.91
N LEU A 65 -11.51 19.35 11.00
CA LEU A 65 -11.20 18.94 9.63
C LEU A 65 -11.36 20.08 8.60
N GLY A 66 -12.13 21.12 8.92
CA GLY A 66 -12.37 22.25 8.02
C GLY A 66 -13.11 21.84 6.74
N ASP A 67 -12.79 22.46 5.63
CA ASP A 67 -13.26 22.07 4.28
C ASP A 67 -12.35 21.03 3.61
N GLY A 68 -11.33 20.51 4.31
CA GLY A 68 -10.35 19.59 3.75
C GLY A 68 -9.15 20.25 3.07
N SER A 69 -9.17 21.56 2.82
CA SER A 69 -8.07 22.27 2.13
C SER A 69 -6.72 22.16 2.86
N GLN A 70 -6.74 21.95 4.17
CA GLN A 70 -5.54 21.65 4.97
C GLN A 70 -4.90 20.29 4.62
N PHE A 71 -5.58 19.42 3.90
CA PHE A 71 -5.06 18.15 3.39
C PHE A 71 -5.06 18.08 1.86
N GLY A 72 -5.37 19.17 1.14
CA GLY A 72 -5.44 19.16 -0.33
C GLY A 72 -6.56 18.28 -0.91
N ILE A 73 -7.66 18.17 -0.16
CA ILE A 73 -8.87 17.40 -0.48
C ILE A 73 -10.11 18.29 -0.22
N ASP A 74 -11.28 17.82 -0.63
CA ASP A 74 -12.57 18.50 -0.47
C ASP A 74 -13.47 17.71 0.48
N LEU A 75 -13.79 18.31 1.64
CA LEU A 75 -14.66 17.74 2.65
C LEU A 75 -16.02 18.43 2.66
N THR A 76 -17.07 17.62 2.52
CA THR A 76 -18.46 18.03 2.75
C THR A 76 -19.02 17.32 3.97
N TYR A 77 -20.13 17.83 4.51
CA TYR A 77 -20.72 17.30 5.74
C TYR A 77 -22.22 17.07 5.59
N LYS A 78 -22.71 15.98 6.18
CA LYS A 78 -24.14 15.67 6.27
C LYS A 78 -24.48 15.16 7.66
N VAL A 79 -25.66 15.54 8.14
CA VAL A 79 -26.18 15.09 9.43
C VAL A 79 -26.96 13.79 9.24
N GLN A 80 -26.64 12.78 10.06
CA GLN A 80 -27.46 11.61 10.33
C GLN A 80 -28.20 11.83 11.65
N HIS A 81 -29.51 12.08 11.58
CA HIS A 81 -30.33 12.35 12.76
C HIS A 81 -30.53 11.11 13.65
N GLU A 82 -30.66 9.94 13.02
CA GLU A 82 -30.90 8.66 13.69
C GLU A 82 -29.95 7.60 13.12
N PRO A 83 -29.26 6.82 13.96
CA PRO A 83 -28.33 5.79 13.51
C PRO A 83 -29.10 4.54 13.03
N ASN A 84 -29.73 4.63 11.86
CA ASN A 84 -30.59 3.57 11.31
C ASN A 84 -29.82 2.53 10.49
N GLY A 85 -28.55 2.30 10.78
CA GLY A 85 -27.70 1.34 10.07
C GLY A 85 -26.70 1.97 9.08
N LEU A 86 -25.72 1.16 8.68
CA LEU A 86 -24.55 1.62 7.92
C LEU A 86 -24.88 1.94 6.45
N ALA A 87 -25.81 1.20 5.83
CA ALA A 87 -26.17 1.41 4.43
C ALA A 87 -26.87 2.76 4.19
N GLN A 88 -27.41 3.38 5.25
CA GLN A 88 -28.00 4.72 5.19
C GLN A 88 -26.99 5.78 4.72
N ALA A 89 -25.68 5.53 4.87
CA ALA A 89 -24.63 6.41 4.37
C ALA A 89 -24.78 6.72 2.86
N PHE A 90 -25.17 5.73 2.05
CA PHE A 90 -25.38 5.91 0.61
C PHE A 90 -26.66 6.67 0.28
N VAL A 91 -27.69 6.57 1.12
CA VAL A 91 -28.92 7.37 0.97
C VAL A 91 -28.65 8.82 1.32
N LEU A 92 -27.94 9.08 2.42
CA LEU A 92 -27.59 10.44 2.86
C LEU A 92 -26.56 11.10 1.94
N GLY A 93 -25.66 10.30 1.36
CA GLY A 93 -24.60 10.74 0.46
C GLY A 93 -24.95 10.68 -1.02
N ALA A 94 -26.19 10.35 -1.39
CA ALA A 94 -26.57 10.16 -2.80
C ALA A 94 -26.23 11.37 -3.69
N ASP A 95 -26.48 12.60 -3.22
CA ASP A 95 -26.15 13.82 -3.95
C ASP A 95 -24.63 14.05 -4.09
N HIS A 96 -23.85 13.65 -3.08
CA HIS A 96 -22.39 13.77 -3.08
C HIS A 96 -21.75 12.75 -4.04
N VAL A 97 -22.27 11.53 -4.04
CA VAL A 97 -21.83 10.47 -4.95
C VAL A 97 -22.23 10.79 -6.41
N GLY A 98 -23.45 11.28 -6.61
CA GLY A 98 -23.95 11.62 -7.94
C GLY A 98 -23.92 10.42 -8.90
N THR A 99 -23.16 10.52 -9.99
CA THR A 99 -22.99 9.44 -10.97
C THR A 99 -21.67 8.69 -10.81
N ASP A 100 -20.85 9.04 -9.82
CA ASP A 100 -19.54 8.42 -9.60
C ASP A 100 -19.67 7.10 -8.82
N SER A 101 -18.61 6.29 -8.84
CA SER A 101 -18.40 5.18 -7.89
C SER A 101 -18.18 5.70 -6.47
N ALA A 102 -18.43 4.87 -5.46
CA ALA A 102 -18.38 5.26 -4.05
C ALA A 102 -17.49 4.34 -3.20
N ALA A 103 -16.69 4.93 -2.31
CA ALA A 103 -16.05 4.21 -1.20
C ALA A 103 -16.68 4.62 0.13
N LEU A 104 -16.94 3.65 1.00
CA LEU A 104 -17.40 3.87 2.37
C LEU A 104 -16.35 3.34 3.35
N VAL A 105 -15.98 4.16 4.33
CA VAL A 105 -15.18 3.71 5.48
C VAL A 105 -15.89 4.09 6.78
N LEU A 106 -15.85 3.21 7.76
CA LEU A 106 -16.38 3.50 9.10
C LEU A 106 -15.38 4.37 9.87
N GLY A 107 -15.89 5.40 10.53
CA GLY A 107 -15.07 6.43 11.19
C GLY A 107 -14.23 5.93 12.39
N ASP A 108 -14.40 4.67 12.78
CA ASP A 108 -13.75 4.04 13.92
C ASP A 108 -12.84 2.84 13.56
N ASN A 109 -12.64 2.62 12.26
CA ASN A 109 -11.82 1.54 11.72
C ASN A 109 -10.39 2.03 11.41
N ILE A 110 -9.40 1.27 11.88
CA ILE A 110 -7.99 1.56 11.68
C ILE A 110 -7.35 0.39 10.91
N PHE A 111 -6.73 0.71 9.78
CA PHE A 111 -6.02 -0.25 8.94
C PHE A 111 -4.54 0.13 8.86
N TYR A 112 -3.68 -0.87 8.98
CA TYR A 112 -2.24 -0.71 8.80
C TYR A 112 -1.65 -1.99 8.24
N GLY A 113 -0.85 -1.90 7.18
CA GLY A 113 -0.16 -3.08 6.64
C GLY A 113 0.70 -2.72 5.42
N PRO A 114 1.70 -3.55 5.09
CA PRO A 114 2.49 -3.39 3.86
C PRO A 114 1.60 -3.38 2.62
N GLY A 115 1.85 -2.45 1.69
CA GLY A 115 1.14 -2.41 0.39
C GLY A 115 -0.33 -2.00 0.44
N LEU A 116 -0.89 -1.68 1.62
CA LEU A 116 -2.31 -1.31 1.73
C LEU A 116 -2.66 -0.13 0.81
N GLY A 117 -1.82 0.91 0.76
CA GLY A 117 -2.06 2.08 -0.08
C GLY A 117 -2.10 1.79 -1.58
N SER A 118 -1.25 0.89 -2.09
CA SER A 118 -1.27 0.48 -3.50
C SER A 118 -2.46 -0.44 -3.80
N GLN A 119 -2.82 -1.33 -2.86
CA GLN A 119 -3.98 -2.22 -2.99
C GLN A 119 -5.31 -1.48 -3.06
N LEU A 120 -5.46 -0.33 -2.38
CA LEU A 120 -6.71 0.44 -2.37
C LEU A 120 -6.91 1.29 -3.64
N GLY A 121 -5.82 1.77 -4.25
CA GLY A 121 -5.89 2.65 -5.43
C GLY A 121 -6.50 2.00 -6.67
N ARG A 122 -6.48 0.66 -6.78
CA ARG A 122 -7.01 -0.07 -7.93
C ARG A 122 -8.54 -0.03 -8.07
N PHE A 123 -9.25 0.34 -7.00
CA PHE A 123 -10.72 0.34 -7.01
C PHE A 123 -11.34 1.61 -7.62
N GLY A 124 -10.54 2.55 -8.14
CA GLY A 124 -11.05 3.82 -8.70
C GLY A 124 -12.13 3.64 -9.78
N ASP A 125 -11.96 2.63 -10.65
CA ASP A 125 -12.84 2.31 -11.78
C ASP A 125 -13.59 0.97 -11.57
N ILE A 126 -13.98 0.67 -10.33
CA ILE A 126 -14.67 -0.57 -9.99
C ILE A 126 -16.01 -0.75 -10.74
N ASP A 127 -16.24 -1.98 -11.22
CA ASP A 127 -17.51 -2.49 -11.74
C ASP A 127 -18.02 -3.58 -10.79
N GLY A 128 -19.10 -3.32 -10.05
CA GLY A 128 -19.56 -4.14 -8.94
C GLY A 128 -19.18 -3.58 -7.56
N GLY A 129 -18.97 -4.46 -6.59
CA GLY A 129 -18.56 -4.13 -5.22
C GLY A 129 -17.28 -4.86 -4.83
N ALA A 130 -16.49 -4.26 -3.93
CA ALA A 130 -15.33 -4.89 -3.33
C ALA A 130 -15.34 -4.69 -1.81
N VAL A 131 -15.11 -5.79 -1.10
CA VAL A 131 -14.97 -5.81 0.35
C VAL A 131 -13.73 -6.59 0.75
N PHE A 132 -13.31 -6.39 2.00
CA PHE A 132 -12.16 -7.09 2.56
C PHE A 132 -12.62 -8.19 3.51
N ALA A 133 -11.83 -9.24 3.64
CA ALA A 133 -12.01 -10.30 4.60
C ALA A 133 -10.80 -10.31 5.56
N TYR A 134 -11.07 -10.33 6.87
CA TYR A 134 -10.04 -10.37 7.89
C TYR A 134 -10.33 -11.48 8.89
N GLU A 135 -9.33 -12.33 9.15
CA GLU A 135 -9.45 -13.41 10.12
C GLU A 135 -9.44 -12.85 11.55
N VAL A 136 -10.55 -13.04 12.28
CA VAL A 136 -10.67 -12.63 13.68
C VAL A 136 -10.87 -13.84 14.59
N LYS A 137 -10.54 -13.66 15.87
CA LYS A 137 -10.78 -14.68 16.90
C LYS A 137 -12.27 -14.87 17.22
N ASP A 138 -13.04 -13.79 17.20
CA ASP A 138 -14.48 -13.80 17.47
C ASP A 138 -15.23 -13.02 16.36
N PRO A 139 -15.82 -13.73 15.38
CA PRO A 139 -16.49 -13.11 14.24
C PRO A 139 -17.95 -12.72 14.53
N THR A 140 -18.50 -13.08 15.69
CA THR A 140 -19.95 -12.93 15.99
C THR A 140 -20.43 -11.48 16.06
N ALA A 141 -19.51 -10.52 16.22
CA ALA A 141 -19.81 -9.09 16.26
C ALA A 141 -19.87 -8.42 14.88
N TYR A 142 -19.59 -9.15 13.79
CA TYR A 142 -19.35 -8.59 12.45
C TYR A 142 -20.16 -9.31 11.36
N GLY A 143 -20.12 -8.79 10.14
CA GLY A 143 -20.51 -9.54 8.94
C GLY A 143 -19.48 -10.63 8.65
N VAL A 144 -19.92 -11.87 8.48
CA VAL A 144 -19.06 -13.05 8.30
C VAL A 144 -19.16 -13.57 6.89
N ILE A 145 -18.00 -13.83 6.27
CA ILE A 145 -17.88 -14.36 4.91
C ILE A 145 -17.62 -15.86 4.96
N GLU A 146 -18.43 -16.66 4.28
CA GLU A 146 -18.14 -18.06 4.02
C GLU A 146 -17.39 -18.20 2.69
N PHE A 147 -16.33 -19.01 2.68
CA PHE A 147 -15.57 -19.35 1.47
C PHE A 147 -15.76 -20.83 1.11
N ASP A 148 -15.79 -21.13 -0.18
CA ASP A 148 -15.69 -22.51 -0.67
C ASP A 148 -14.25 -23.05 -0.61
N ALA A 149 -14.08 -24.31 -1.01
CA ALA A 149 -12.77 -24.97 -1.02
C ALA A 149 -11.76 -24.34 -2.00
N ALA A 150 -12.21 -23.53 -2.96
CA ALA A 150 -11.36 -22.80 -3.89
C ALA A 150 -11.06 -21.37 -3.42
N GLY A 151 -11.54 -20.97 -2.23
CA GLY A 151 -11.34 -19.63 -1.69
C GLY A 151 -12.29 -18.58 -2.28
N LYS A 152 -13.37 -18.98 -2.95
CA LYS A 152 -14.40 -18.05 -3.45
C LYS A 152 -15.43 -17.78 -2.37
N ALA A 153 -15.80 -16.53 -2.18
CA ALA A 153 -16.89 -16.16 -1.27
C ALA A 153 -18.24 -16.70 -1.77
N ILE A 154 -19.00 -17.36 -0.89
CA ILE A 154 -20.29 -18.00 -1.23
C ILE A 154 -21.46 -17.54 -0.36
N SER A 155 -21.21 -17.03 0.85
CA SER A 155 -22.28 -16.47 1.68
C SER A 155 -21.77 -15.34 2.59
N LEU A 156 -22.71 -14.48 2.99
CA LEU A 156 -22.51 -13.32 3.86
C LEU A 156 -23.64 -13.19 4.88
N GLU A 157 -23.29 -13.23 6.16
CA GLU A 157 -24.24 -13.20 7.28
C GLU A 157 -23.87 -12.10 8.28
N GLU A 158 -24.83 -11.24 8.63
CA GLU A 158 -24.64 -10.18 9.62
C GLU A 158 -24.76 -10.77 11.03
N LYS A 159 -23.67 -10.66 11.82
CA LYS A 159 -23.63 -11.05 13.24
C LYS A 159 -24.25 -12.42 13.54
N PRO A 160 -23.77 -13.49 12.87
CA PRO A 160 -24.35 -14.82 13.04
C PRO A 160 -24.07 -15.34 14.46
N ALA A 161 -25.08 -15.94 15.08
CA ALA A 161 -24.92 -16.62 16.37
C ALA A 161 -24.01 -17.85 16.27
N VAL A 162 -23.97 -18.49 15.09
CA VAL A 162 -23.08 -19.61 14.77
C VAL A 162 -22.35 -19.25 13.48
N PRO A 163 -21.16 -18.64 13.57
CA PRO A 163 -20.42 -18.17 12.40
C PRO A 163 -19.92 -19.35 11.57
N LYS A 164 -20.04 -19.24 10.24
CA LYS A 164 -19.59 -20.28 9.29
C LYS A 164 -18.09 -20.23 9.00
N SER A 165 -17.43 -19.14 9.35
CA SER A 165 -15.99 -18.97 9.24
C SER A 165 -15.49 -17.95 10.28
N ASN A 166 -14.17 -17.77 10.37
CA ASN A 166 -13.54 -16.73 11.17
C ASN A 166 -13.25 -15.44 10.39
N PHE A 167 -13.70 -15.33 9.13
CA PHE A 167 -13.46 -14.17 8.29
C PHE A 167 -14.57 -13.14 8.44
N SER A 168 -14.23 -12.01 9.03
CA SER A 168 -15.11 -10.86 9.19
C SER A 168 -14.88 -9.83 8.08
N VAL A 169 -15.92 -9.08 7.74
CA VAL A 169 -15.86 -7.94 6.83
C VAL A 169 -15.49 -6.68 7.63
N PRO A 170 -14.30 -6.07 7.41
CA PRO A 170 -13.95 -4.81 8.03
C PRO A 170 -14.78 -3.65 7.49
N GLY A 171 -14.75 -2.52 8.19
CA GLY A 171 -15.50 -1.32 7.85
C GLY A 171 -14.93 -0.51 6.68
N LEU A 172 -14.59 -1.15 5.56
CA LEU A 172 -14.08 -0.52 4.34
C LEU A 172 -14.68 -1.20 3.10
N TYR A 173 -15.35 -0.42 2.25
CA TYR A 173 -16.17 -0.92 1.15
C TYR A 173 -15.99 -0.04 -0.08
N PHE A 174 -15.93 -0.65 -1.26
CA PHE A 174 -15.89 0.05 -2.55
C PHE A 174 -17.04 -0.46 -3.42
N TYR A 175 -17.73 0.43 -4.12
CA TYR A 175 -18.83 0.08 -5.00
C TYR A 175 -18.88 0.96 -6.24
N ASP A 176 -19.44 0.41 -7.31
CA ASP A 176 -19.97 1.19 -8.42
C ASP A 176 -21.18 2.04 -7.99
N ASN A 177 -21.77 2.75 -8.94
CA ASN A 177 -22.88 3.68 -8.65
C ASN A 177 -24.20 2.96 -8.29
N ASP A 178 -24.37 1.68 -8.64
CA ASP A 178 -25.61 0.92 -8.39
C ASP A 178 -25.94 0.87 -6.89
N VAL A 179 -24.92 1.02 -6.03
CA VAL A 179 -25.04 1.06 -4.57
C VAL A 179 -26.08 2.08 -4.08
N LEU A 180 -26.27 3.19 -4.80
CA LEU A 180 -27.24 4.22 -4.41
C LEU A 180 -28.69 3.72 -4.54
N ALA A 181 -28.98 2.97 -5.59
CA ALA A 181 -30.29 2.36 -5.80
C ALA A 181 -30.49 1.18 -4.84
N ILE A 182 -29.48 0.32 -4.71
CA ILE A 182 -29.50 -0.83 -3.80
C ILE A 182 -29.79 -0.37 -2.36
N ALA A 183 -29.04 0.62 -1.86
CA ALA A 183 -29.21 1.12 -0.50
C ALA A 183 -30.56 1.81 -0.26
N ARG A 184 -31.16 2.42 -1.30
CA ARG A 184 -32.48 3.06 -1.21
C ARG A 184 -33.60 2.04 -1.05
N ASP A 185 -33.48 0.89 -1.70
CA ASP A 185 -34.53 -0.14 -1.75
C ASP A 185 -34.41 -1.18 -0.62
N LEU A 186 -33.34 -1.11 0.19
CA LEU A 186 -33.15 -1.98 1.35
C LEU A 186 -34.31 -1.90 2.34
N GLN A 187 -34.62 -3.05 2.93
CA GLN A 187 -35.56 -3.14 4.04
C GLN A 187 -34.78 -3.18 5.37
N PRO A 188 -35.32 -2.62 6.46
CA PRO A 188 -34.70 -2.74 7.77
C PRO A 188 -34.59 -4.21 8.21
N SER A 189 -33.48 -4.55 8.85
CA SER A 189 -33.26 -5.87 9.44
C SER A 189 -34.15 -6.13 10.66
N ALA A 190 -34.05 -7.32 11.27
CA ALA A 190 -34.78 -7.66 12.48
C ALA A 190 -34.48 -6.72 13.67
N ARG A 191 -33.33 -6.01 13.65
CA ARG A 191 -32.96 -4.98 14.64
C ARG A 191 -33.34 -3.56 14.22
N GLY A 192 -33.98 -3.39 13.06
CA GLY A 192 -34.42 -2.10 12.54
C GLY A 192 -33.32 -1.27 11.87
N GLU A 193 -32.21 -1.88 11.47
CA GLU A 193 -31.08 -1.21 10.81
C GLU A 193 -31.02 -1.57 9.31
N TYR A 194 -30.61 -0.63 8.46
CA TYR A 194 -30.25 -0.88 7.06
C TYR A 194 -28.80 -1.42 7.00
N GLU A 195 -28.68 -2.72 6.81
CA GLU A 195 -27.41 -3.44 6.93
C GLU A 195 -26.53 -3.25 5.69
N ILE A 196 -25.26 -2.93 5.90
CA ILE A 196 -24.28 -2.96 4.81
C ILE A 196 -24.07 -4.38 4.28
N THR A 197 -24.24 -5.40 5.14
CA THR A 197 -24.16 -6.80 4.74
C THR A 197 -25.26 -7.19 3.75
N ASP A 198 -26.42 -6.53 3.76
CA ASP A 198 -27.45 -6.76 2.76
C ASP A 198 -27.10 -6.12 1.41
N VAL A 199 -26.41 -4.97 1.39
CA VAL A 199 -25.78 -4.41 0.17
C VAL A 199 -24.76 -5.39 -0.39
N ASN A 200 -23.84 -5.87 0.45
CA ASN A 200 -22.82 -6.82 0.05
C ASN A 200 -23.43 -8.11 -0.53
N ARG A 201 -24.49 -8.63 0.12
CA ARG A 201 -25.19 -9.82 -0.37
C ARG A 201 -25.80 -9.60 -1.75
N HIS A 202 -26.37 -8.42 -2.02
CA HIS A 202 -26.90 -8.09 -3.34
C HIS A 202 -25.83 -8.21 -4.44
N TYR A 203 -24.63 -7.64 -4.23
CA TYR A 203 -23.52 -7.78 -5.17
C TYR A 203 -23.01 -9.22 -5.26
N LEU A 204 -22.98 -9.95 -4.14
CA LEU A 204 -22.54 -11.36 -4.11
C LEU A 204 -23.47 -12.26 -4.92
N GLU A 205 -24.79 -12.13 -4.74
CA GLU A 205 -25.81 -12.88 -5.46
C GLU A 205 -25.79 -12.55 -6.97
N ALA A 206 -25.45 -11.32 -7.33
CA ALA A 206 -25.25 -10.89 -8.71
C ALA A 206 -23.91 -11.39 -9.31
N GLY A 207 -23.03 -12.02 -8.51
CA GLY A 207 -21.68 -12.42 -8.95
C GLY A 207 -20.74 -11.25 -9.22
N ARG A 208 -21.03 -10.08 -8.65
CA ARG A 208 -20.32 -8.80 -8.83
C ARG A 208 -19.66 -8.31 -7.54
N LEU A 209 -19.48 -9.17 -6.53
CA LEU A 209 -18.72 -8.84 -5.31
C LEU A 209 -17.32 -9.47 -5.35
N ALA A 210 -16.30 -8.63 -5.40
CA ALA A 210 -14.93 -9.01 -5.12
C ALA A 210 -14.70 -9.07 -3.60
N VAL A 211 -14.05 -10.13 -3.13
CA VAL A 211 -13.70 -10.31 -1.72
C VAL A 211 -12.20 -10.52 -1.60
N GLU A 212 -11.53 -9.62 -0.90
CA GLU A 212 -10.08 -9.57 -0.79
C GLU A 212 -9.64 -9.93 0.62
N VAL A 213 -8.92 -11.05 0.76
CA VAL A 213 -8.41 -11.47 2.06
C VAL A 213 -7.21 -10.62 2.44
N LEU A 214 -7.31 -9.86 3.53
CA LEU A 214 -6.20 -9.07 4.03
C LEU A 214 -5.05 -9.99 4.47
N PRO A 215 -3.81 -9.75 4.01
CA PRO A 215 -2.67 -10.55 4.42
C PRO A 215 -2.47 -10.56 5.93
N ARG A 216 -1.88 -11.63 6.48
CA ARG A 216 -1.59 -11.76 7.93
C ARG A 216 -0.72 -10.64 8.51
N GLY A 217 0.04 -9.93 7.67
CA GLY A 217 0.84 -8.77 8.06
C GLY A 217 0.04 -7.48 8.22
N THR A 218 -1.25 -7.48 7.90
CA THR A 218 -2.16 -6.35 8.07
C THR A 218 -2.77 -6.40 9.46
N ALA A 219 -2.85 -5.25 10.12
CA ALA A 219 -3.60 -5.04 11.33
C ALA A 219 -4.91 -4.30 10.98
N TRP A 220 -6.02 -4.89 11.38
CA TRP A 220 -7.31 -4.22 11.48
C TRP A 220 -7.71 -4.08 12.94
N LEU A 221 -7.98 -2.85 13.38
CA LEU A 221 -8.30 -2.53 14.77
C LEU A 221 -9.66 -1.80 14.82
N ASP A 222 -10.63 -2.43 15.49
CA ASP A 222 -11.91 -1.84 15.85
C ASP A 222 -11.85 -1.29 17.29
N THR A 223 -12.17 -0.01 17.44
CA THR A 223 -12.06 0.75 18.69
C THR A 223 -13.36 0.74 19.52
N GLY A 224 -14.21 -0.29 19.36
CA GLY A 224 -15.55 -0.39 19.96
C GLY A 224 -15.64 -0.50 21.50
N THR A 225 -14.54 -0.78 22.21
CA THR A 225 -14.50 -0.98 23.67
C THR A 225 -13.30 -0.27 24.28
N PHE A 226 -13.26 -0.10 25.61
CA PHE A 226 -12.11 0.52 26.29
C PHE A 226 -10.80 -0.24 26.03
N ASP A 227 -10.85 -1.57 26.12
CA ASP A 227 -9.67 -2.42 25.90
C ASP A 227 -9.22 -2.33 24.44
N SER A 228 -10.15 -2.43 23.48
CA SER A 228 -9.78 -2.38 22.06
C SER A 228 -9.30 -0.98 21.61
N LEU A 229 -9.81 0.09 22.23
CA LEU A 229 -9.28 1.45 22.04
C LEU A 229 -7.85 1.60 22.60
N LEU A 230 -7.59 1.02 23.77
CA LEU A 230 -6.25 1.02 24.38
C LEU A 230 -5.27 0.19 23.56
N ASP A 231 -5.69 -0.99 23.09
CA ASP A 231 -4.91 -1.86 22.21
C ASP A 231 -4.54 -1.14 20.92
N ALA A 232 -5.49 -0.44 20.29
CA ALA A 232 -5.22 0.35 19.10
C ALA A 232 -4.19 1.46 19.36
N SER A 233 -4.32 2.16 20.49
CA SER A 233 -3.37 3.21 20.89
C SER A 233 -1.98 2.65 21.16
N ASN A 234 -1.89 1.51 21.83
CA ASN A 234 -0.62 0.82 22.11
C ASN A 234 0.04 0.30 20.83
N TYR A 235 -0.75 -0.22 19.90
CA TYR A 235 -0.27 -0.67 18.59
C TYR A 235 0.36 0.50 17.83
N VAL A 236 -0.40 1.59 17.64
CA VAL A 236 0.09 2.78 16.92
C VAL A 236 1.35 3.31 17.59
N ARG A 237 1.34 3.52 18.91
CA ARG A 237 2.51 3.99 19.66
C ARG A 237 3.74 3.11 19.40
N THR A 238 3.58 1.78 19.46
CA THR A 238 4.69 0.83 19.32
C THR A 238 5.32 0.93 17.93
N ILE A 239 4.50 0.97 16.89
CA ILE A 239 4.98 1.08 15.51
C ILE A 239 5.65 2.44 15.28
N GLU A 240 5.02 3.55 15.68
CA GLU A 240 5.58 4.88 15.46
C GLU A 240 6.92 5.08 16.17
N GLN A 241 7.03 4.62 17.43
CA GLN A 241 8.28 4.70 18.19
C GLN A 241 9.40 3.85 17.58
N ARG A 242 9.06 2.72 16.96
CA ARG A 242 10.06 1.82 16.38
C ARG A 242 10.52 2.26 14.99
N GLN A 243 9.61 2.79 14.17
CA GLN A 243 9.89 3.15 12.78
C GLN A 243 10.25 4.64 12.60
N GLY A 244 9.82 5.51 13.52
CA GLY A 244 9.96 6.96 13.36
C GLY A 244 9.09 7.52 12.23
N LEU A 245 8.01 6.80 11.88
CA LEU A 245 7.01 7.15 10.88
C LEU A 245 5.62 7.13 11.53
N LYS A 246 4.71 7.97 11.06
CA LYS A 246 3.35 8.09 11.62
C LYS A 246 2.33 7.25 10.89
N ILE A 247 1.37 6.71 11.64
CA ILE A 247 0.20 6.00 11.10
C ILE A 247 -1.00 6.95 11.14
N GLY A 248 -1.75 7.02 10.03
CA GLY A 248 -2.96 7.83 9.96
C GLY A 248 -2.68 9.34 10.04
N ALA A 249 -1.66 9.81 9.34
CA ALA A 249 -1.31 11.23 9.21
C ALA A 249 -1.80 11.78 7.85
N PRO A 250 -2.98 12.43 7.77
CA PRO A 250 -3.54 12.88 6.50
C PRO A 250 -2.61 13.83 5.75
N GLU A 251 -1.88 14.71 6.44
CA GLU A 251 -0.92 15.63 5.81
C GLU A 251 0.20 14.87 5.08
N GLU A 252 0.78 13.85 5.72
CA GLU A 252 1.81 13.03 5.10
C GLU A 252 1.25 12.25 3.91
N VAL A 253 0.09 11.61 4.07
CA VAL A 253 -0.51 10.81 2.99
C VAL A 253 -0.83 11.71 1.79
N SER A 254 -1.42 12.87 2.02
CA SER A 254 -1.70 13.85 0.97
C SER A 254 -0.42 14.35 0.29
N TRP A 255 0.64 14.62 1.06
CA TRP A 255 1.93 15.03 0.51
C TRP A 255 2.54 13.93 -0.37
N ARG A 256 2.54 12.68 0.09
CA ARG A 256 3.03 11.53 -0.70
C ARG A 256 2.19 11.26 -1.95
N ARG A 257 0.89 11.58 -1.91
CA ARG A 257 -0.01 11.52 -3.07
C ARG A 257 0.14 12.72 -4.02
N GLY A 258 0.96 13.71 -3.68
CA GLY A 258 1.11 14.94 -4.47
C GLY A 258 -0.09 15.87 -4.39
N PHE A 259 -0.98 15.70 -3.40
CA PHE A 259 -2.13 16.56 -3.20
C PHE A 259 -1.78 17.91 -2.58
N ILE A 260 -0.66 17.95 -1.87
CA ILE A 260 -0.05 19.15 -1.30
C ILE A 260 1.45 19.12 -1.57
N SER A 261 2.03 20.28 -1.83
CA SER A 261 3.45 20.48 -2.06
C SER A 261 4.26 20.56 -0.76
N ASP A 262 5.59 20.50 -0.87
CA ASP A 262 6.52 20.66 0.26
C ASP A 262 6.30 21.97 1.04
N ASP A 263 6.06 23.07 0.32
CA ASP A 263 5.85 24.38 0.92
C ASP A 263 4.56 24.42 1.71
N GLU A 264 3.49 23.86 1.14
CA GLU A 264 2.22 23.82 1.84
C GLU A 264 2.25 22.83 3.01
N LEU A 265 2.98 21.70 2.92
CA LEU A 265 3.20 20.80 4.05
C LEU A 265 3.99 21.51 5.16
N ARG A 266 5.06 22.25 4.82
CA ARG A 266 5.87 23.02 5.78
C ARG A 266 5.03 24.05 6.54
N VAL A 267 4.23 24.84 5.83
CA VAL A 267 3.35 25.86 6.43
C VAL A 267 2.36 25.24 7.42
N ARG A 268 1.86 24.04 7.14
CA ARG A 268 0.96 23.30 8.05
C ARG A 268 1.73 22.74 9.26
N ALA A 269 2.89 22.15 9.00
CA ALA A 269 3.76 21.57 10.01
C ALA A 269 4.22 22.58 11.07
N GLU A 270 4.58 23.80 10.66
CA GLU A 270 5.02 24.88 11.56
C GLU A 270 4.01 25.18 12.67
N LYS A 271 2.71 25.10 12.37
CA LYS A 271 1.63 25.33 13.35
C LYS A 271 1.55 24.25 14.42
N LEU A 272 2.11 23.07 14.15
CA LEU A 272 2.00 21.85 14.96
C LEU A 272 3.32 21.47 15.66
N VAL A 273 4.37 22.29 15.55
CA VAL A 273 5.70 21.95 16.10
C VAL A 273 5.66 21.69 17.61
N LYS A 274 4.84 22.45 18.36
CA LYS A 274 4.75 22.33 19.82
C LYS A 274 4.29 20.96 20.32
N SER A 275 3.53 20.20 19.52
CA SER A 275 3.10 18.85 19.91
C SER A 275 4.11 17.76 19.52
N GLY A 276 5.16 18.10 18.78
CA GLY A 276 6.08 17.15 18.14
C GLY A 276 5.56 16.59 16.81
N TYR A 277 4.25 16.66 16.54
CA TYR A 277 3.67 16.24 15.25
C TYR A 277 4.17 17.10 14.09
N GLY A 278 4.26 18.42 14.29
CA GLY A 278 4.81 19.33 13.29
C GLY A 278 6.29 19.08 13.01
N GLN A 279 7.08 18.74 14.03
CA GLN A 279 8.49 18.38 13.82
C GLN A 279 8.62 17.15 12.93
N TYR A 280 7.79 16.13 13.16
CA TYR A 280 7.74 14.96 12.27
C TYR A 280 7.46 15.35 10.82
N LEU A 281 6.45 16.20 10.55
CA LEU A 281 6.14 16.64 9.20
C LEU A 281 7.27 17.48 8.58
N LEU A 282 7.94 18.33 9.36
CA LEU A 282 9.12 19.07 8.90
C LEU A 282 10.28 18.13 8.57
N ASP A 283 10.49 17.09 9.38
CA ASP A 283 11.50 16.06 9.14
C ASP A 283 11.17 15.28 7.86
N LEU A 284 9.88 15.03 7.55
CA LEU A 284 9.49 14.44 6.27
C LEU A 284 9.85 15.35 5.09
N VAL A 285 9.58 16.65 5.19
CA VAL A 285 9.97 17.61 4.14
C VAL A 285 11.49 17.69 4.03
N ALA A 286 12.24 17.62 5.14
CA ALA A 286 13.70 17.63 5.14
C ALA A 286 14.32 16.32 4.63
N ARG A 287 13.70 15.17 4.90
CA ARG A 287 14.10 13.86 4.36
C ARG A 287 13.67 13.69 2.91
N GLY A 288 12.48 14.19 2.57
CA GLY A 288 11.89 14.20 1.24
C GLY A 288 12.41 15.32 0.34
N SER A 289 13.10 16.31 0.90
CA SER A 289 13.77 17.35 0.12
C SER A 289 15.02 16.83 -0.57
N ASP A 290 15.58 15.71 -0.12
CA ASP A 290 16.75 15.10 -0.71
C ASP A 290 16.45 13.69 -1.24
N MET A 291 16.76 13.54 -2.51
CA MET A 291 17.15 12.29 -3.13
C MET A 291 17.99 11.43 -2.16
N SER A 292 17.59 10.18 -1.90
CA SER A 292 18.27 9.34 -0.90
C SER A 292 18.86 8.07 -1.51
N PHE A 293 20.04 7.70 -0.99
CA PHE A 293 20.72 6.44 -1.28
C PHE A 293 20.87 5.65 0.01
N ARG A 294 20.57 4.35 -0.06
CA ARG A 294 20.75 3.39 1.03
C ARG A 294 21.51 2.18 0.50
N GLU A 295 22.65 1.85 1.12
CA GLU A 295 23.34 0.60 0.80
C GLU A 295 22.47 -0.60 1.23
N LEU A 296 22.36 -1.59 0.35
CA LEU A 296 21.64 -2.84 0.61
C LEU A 296 22.47 -3.75 1.51
N LYS A 297 21.90 -4.89 1.93
CA LYS A 297 22.67 -5.92 2.65
C LYS A 297 23.83 -6.46 1.82
N ILE A 298 23.72 -6.40 0.50
CA ILE A 298 24.76 -6.80 -0.44
C ILE A 298 25.74 -5.65 -0.64
N SER A 299 26.99 -5.85 -0.20
CA SER A 299 28.01 -4.80 -0.20
C SER A 299 28.22 -4.21 -1.60
N GLY A 300 28.14 -2.88 -1.68
CA GLY A 300 28.30 -2.09 -2.90
C GLY A 300 27.03 -1.97 -3.75
N ALA A 301 25.93 -2.66 -3.41
CA ALA A 301 24.63 -2.44 -4.05
C ALA A 301 23.84 -1.37 -3.29
N PHE A 302 23.16 -0.49 -4.01
CA PHE A 302 22.45 0.65 -3.42
C PHE A 302 21.02 0.73 -3.92
N GLU A 303 20.07 0.94 -3.00
CA GLU A 303 18.74 1.43 -3.32
C GLU A 303 18.78 2.95 -3.41
N TYR A 304 18.09 3.46 -4.40
CA TYR A 304 17.89 4.87 -4.65
C TYR A 304 16.40 5.19 -4.60
N THR A 305 16.04 6.25 -3.87
CA THR A 305 14.67 6.79 -3.86
C THR A 305 14.70 8.23 -4.39
N PRO A 306 14.11 8.51 -5.56
CA PRO A 306 14.08 9.86 -6.11
C PRO A 306 13.16 10.76 -5.29
N ARG A 307 13.47 12.06 -5.32
CA ARG A 307 12.50 13.08 -4.94
C ARG A 307 11.48 13.26 -6.07
N GLN A 308 10.20 13.19 -5.71
CA GLN A 308 9.09 13.36 -6.64
C GLN A 308 8.37 14.69 -6.39
N PHE A 309 8.06 15.39 -7.48
CA PHE A 309 7.35 16.66 -7.50
C PHE A 309 6.01 16.46 -8.22
N GLY A 310 4.95 16.22 -7.47
CA GLY A 310 3.60 16.01 -7.99
C GLY A 310 2.77 17.28 -8.02
N ASP A 311 1.94 17.43 -9.05
CA ASP A 311 0.84 18.38 -9.12
C ASP A 311 -0.36 17.78 -9.88
N ASP A 312 -1.38 18.59 -10.15
CA ASP A 312 -2.60 18.18 -10.87
C ASP A 312 -2.35 17.72 -12.31
N ARG A 313 -1.17 18.00 -12.89
CA ARG A 313 -0.78 17.60 -14.24
C ARG A 313 0.00 16.30 -14.26
N GLY A 314 0.49 15.82 -13.12
CA GLY A 314 1.26 14.59 -13.00
C GLY A 314 2.44 14.72 -12.04
N VAL A 315 3.49 13.94 -12.28
CA VAL A 315 4.69 13.90 -11.42
C VAL A 315 5.96 14.11 -12.22
N PHE A 316 6.83 14.98 -11.73
CA PHE A 316 8.18 15.20 -12.21
C PHE A 316 9.19 14.67 -11.20
N PHE A 317 10.24 13.99 -11.65
CA PHE A 317 11.31 13.50 -10.77
C PHE A 317 12.59 13.28 -11.57
N GLU A 318 13.73 13.48 -10.92
CA GLU A 318 15.04 13.10 -11.46
C GLU A 318 15.30 11.65 -11.08
N TRP A 319 15.05 10.70 -11.98
CA TRP A 319 15.23 9.27 -11.68
C TRP A 319 16.68 8.82 -11.65
N PHE A 320 17.60 9.61 -12.23
CA PHE A 320 19.04 9.42 -12.13
C PHE A 320 19.73 10.78 -12.18
N LYS A 321 20.72 10.98 -11.30
CA LYS A 321 21.55 12.18 -11.26
C LYS A 321 22.99 11.80 -10.98
N SER A 322 23.87 11.94 -11.98
CA SER A 322 25.25 11.47 -11.91
C SER A 322 26.01 11.99 -10.69
N SER A 323 25.86 13.28 -10.34
CA SER A 323 26.56 13.87 -9.20
C SER A 323 26.09 13.30 -7.86
N ALA A 324 24.81 12.98 -7.73
CA ALA A 324 24.26 12.39 -6.51
C ALA A 324 24.65 10.91 -6.40
N PHE A 325 24.62 10.20 -7.54
CA PHE A 325 25.13 8.84 -7.65
C PHE A 325 26.60 8.74 -7.22
N GLU A 326 27.47 9.57 -7.80
CA GLU A 326 28.90 9.59 -7.49
C GLU A 326 29.14 9.95 -6.02
N GLY A 327 28.37 10.89 -5.46
CA GLY A 327 28.45 11.23 -4.04
C GLY A 327 28.09 10.08 -3.09
N ALA A 328 27.17 9.19 -3.51
CA ALA A 328 26.73 8.05 -2.70
C ALA A 328 27.60 6.80 -2.89
N VAL A 329 27.98 6.51 -4.14
CA VAL A 329 28.70 5.27 -4.52
C VAL A 329 30.22 5.48 -4.49
N GLY A 330 30.69 6.72 -4.56
CA GLY A 330 32.12 7.08 -4.57
C GLY A 330 32.78 7.03 -5.96
N ALA A 331 32.03 6.71 -7.01
CA ALA A 331 32.49 6.69 -8.40
C ALA A 331 31.33 7.00 -9.36
N PRO A 332 31.58 7.58 -10.54
CA PRO A 332 30.54 7.81 -11.55
C PRO A 332 30.10 6.48 -12.19
N LEU A 333 28.85 6.45 -12.66
CA LEU A 333 28.38 5.41 -13.56
C LEU A 333 28.69 5.82 -15.01
N GLU A 334 29.71 5.21 -15.60
CA GLU A 334 30.04 5.39 -17.02
C GLU A 334 28.95 4.77 -17.90
N LEU A 335 27.98 5.56 -18.38
CA LEU A 335 26.88 5.04 -19.18
C LEU A 335 27.33 4.64 -20.59
N ALA A 336 27.27 3.35 -20.91
CA ALA A 336 27.56 2.84 -22.25
C ALA A 336 26.30 2.37 -23.00
N GLN A 337 25.31 1.85 -22.28
CA GLN A 337 24.10 1.30 -22.89
C GLN A 337 22.87 1.54 -22.02
N ALA A 338 21.71 1.75 -22.65
CA ALA A 338 20.42 1.76 -21.99
C ALA A 338 19.49 0.70 -22.58
N ASN A 339 18.79 -0.03 -21.72
CA ASN A 339 17.85 -1.09 -22.12
C ASN A 339 16.45 -0.82 -21.59
N CYS A 340 15.46 -1.40 -22.26
CA CYS A 340 14.07 -1.42 -21.81
C CYS A 340 13.52 -2.84 -21.94
N SER A 341 12.80 -3.31 -20.92
CA SER A 341 12.03 -4.54 -20.99
C SER A 341 10.61 -4.32 -20.50
N VAL A 342 9.63 -4.89 -21.21
CA VAL A 342 8.22 -4.90 -20.82
C VAL A 342 7.83 -6.36 -20.59
N SER A 343 7.21 -6.66 -19.45
CA SER A 343 6.89 -8.04 -19.06
C SER A 343 5.44 -8.16 -18.57
N ALA A 344 4.84 -9.32 -18.81
CA ALA A 344 3.56 -9.71 -18.20
C ALA A 344 3.77 -10.06 -16.72
N ALA A 345 2.70 -10.08 -15.93
CA ALA A 345 2.73 -10.54 -14.54
C ALA A 345 3.26 -11.98 -14.45
N GLY A 346 4.08 -12.26 -13.42
CA GLY A 346 4.64 -13.58 -13.17
C GLY A 346 5.88 -13.91 -14.01
N VAL A 347 6.27 -13.08 -14.98
CA VAL A 347 7.53 -13.26 -15.71
C VAL A 347 8.71 -13.08 -14.74
N LEU A 348 9.46 -14.17 -14.56
CA LEU A 348 10.67 -14.25 -13.74
C LEU A 348 11.88 -14.43 -14.66
N ARG A 349 12.77 -13.44 -14.66
CA ARG A 349 14.03 -13.47 -15.41
C ARG A 349 15.14 -14.05 -14.53
N GLY A 350 16.05 -14.82 -15.14
CA GLY A 350 17.15 -15.46 -14.43
C GLY A 350 18.09 -14.48 -13.74
N ILE A 351 18.98 -15.02 -12.89
CA ILE A 351 19.99 -14.19 -12.20
C ILE A 351 21.09 -13.87 -13.20
N HIS A 352 21.03 -12.69 -13.81
CA HIS A 352 21.93 -12.29 -14.90
C HIS A 352 23.13 -11.50 -14.37
N PHE A 353 24.32 -11.92 -14.76
CA PHE A 353 25.58 -11.25 -14.45
C PHE A 353 26.55 -11.34 -15.64
N THR A 354 27.72 -10.71 -15.51
CA THR A 354 28.72 -10.68 -16.58
C THR A 354 30.06 -11.11 -16.03
N ASP A 355 30.81 -11.88 -16.82
CA ASP A 355 32.20 -12.23 -16.54
C ASP A 355 33.02 -10.97 -16.17
N THR A 356 33.86 -11.11 -15.14
CA THR A 356 34.68 -10.02 -14.61
C THR A 356 36.16 -10.42 -14.63
N PRO A 357 37.06 -9.67 -15.32
CA PRO A 357 36.83 -8.42 -16.06
C PRO A 357 36.24 -8.60 -17.48
N PRO A 358 35.60 -7.57 -18.07
CA PRO A 358 35.43 -6.21 -17.54
C PRO A 358 34.29 -6.07 -16.53
N GLY A 359 33.28 -6.95 -16.57
CA GLY A 359 32.06 -6.84 -15.77
C GLY A 359 31.16 -5.67 -16.21
N GLN A 360 29.86 -5.76 -15.88
CA GLN A 360 28.88 -4.73 -16.18
C GLN A 360 28.19 -4.30 -14.88
N ALA A 361 28.28 -3.03 -14.53
CA ALA A 361 27.43 -2.43 -13.52
C ALA A 361 26.09 -2.02 -14.15
N LYS A 362 25.02 -2.09 -13.36
CA LYS A 362 23.67 -1.76 -13.80
C LYS A 362 22.99 -0.82 -12.81
N TYR A 363 22.20 0.10 -13.34
CA TYR A 363 21.27 0.92 -12.59
C TYR A 363 19.86 0.71 -13.18
N VAL A 364 18.92 0.26 -12.35
CA VAL A 364 17.66 -0.35 -12.79
C VAL A 364 16.48 0.37 -12.13
N THR A 365 15.46 0.74 -12.90
CA THR A 365 14.25 1.41 -12.38
C THR A 365 12.97 0.97 -13.09
N CYS A 366 11.80 1.29 -12.53
CA CYS A 366 10.48 1.04 -13.10
C CYS A 366 9.84 2.33 -13.61
N VAL A 367 9.47 2.35 -14.89
CA VAL A 367 8.75 3.50 -15.48
C VAL A 367 7.23 3.34 -15.32
N LYS A 368 6.73 2.10 -15.38
CA LYS A 368 5.31 1.75 -15.27
C LYS A 368 5.17 0.35 -14.69
N GLY A 369 4.17 0.13 -13.84
CA GLY A 369 3.88 -1.15 -13.20
C GLY A 369 4.76 -1.39 -11.98
N ALA A 370 4.96 -2.65 -11.63
CA ALA A 370 5.74 -3.06 -10.45
C ALA A 370 6.54 -4.33 -10.69
N PHE A 371 7.74 -4.39 -10.12
CA PHE A 371 8.57 -5.59 -10.08
C PHE A 371 9.38 -5.68 -8.79
N VAL A 372 9.84 -6.88 -8.47
CA VAL A 372 10.87 -7.09 -7.46
C VAL A 372 12.20 -7.34 -8.15
N ASP A 373 13.20 -6.52 -7.86
CA ASP A 373 14.60 -6.76 -8.24
C ASP A 373 15.29 -7.47 -7.08
N VAL A 374 15.83 -8.66 -7.33
CA VAL A 374 16.61 -9.45 -6.37
C VAL A 374 18.07 -9.37 -6.77
N ILE A 375 18.91 -8.93 -5.85
CA ILE A 375 20.35 -8.74 -6.04
C ILE A 375 21.07 -9.85 -5.30
N VAL A 376 21.93 -10.58 -5.99
CA VAL A 376 22.63 -11.76 -5.48
C VAL A 376 24.14 -11.53 -5.53
N ASP A 377 24.82 -11.78 -4.42
CA ASP A 377 26.27 -11.69 -4.38
C ASP A 377 26.94 -12.97 -4.89
N LEU A 378 27.40 -12.90 -6.13
CA LEU A 378 28.07 -14.01 -6.82
C LEU A 378 29.61 -13.90 -6.74
N ARG A 379 30.15 -12.93 -5.99
CA ARG A 379 31.57 -12.64 -5.97
C ARG A 379 32.29 -13.57 -4.98
N VAL A 380 33.03 -14.53 -5.50
CA VAL A 380 33.83 -15.47 -4.70
C VAL A 380 34.79 -14.70 -3.80
N GLY A 381 34.73 -14.99 -2.49
CA GLY A 381 35.50 -14.31 -1.45
C GLY A 381 34.81 -13.10 -0.81
N SER A 382 33.62 -12.71 -1.27
CA SER A 382 32.81 -11.67 -0.62
C SER A 382 32.29 -12.13 0.75
N PRO A 383 32.25 -11.24 1.78
CA PRO A 383 31.60 -11.52 3.06
C PRO A 383 30.11 -11.89 2.92
N THR A 384 29.47 -11.45 1.85
CA THR A 384 28.05 -11.69 1.55
C THR A 384 27.84 -12.70 0.42
N PHE A 385 28.86 -13.46 0.02
CA PHE A 385 28.75 -14.46 -1.06
C PHE A 385 27.57 -15.42 -0.84
N GLY A 386 26.76 -15.61 -1.89
CA GLY A 386 25.55 -16.44 -1.89
C GLY A 386 24.35 -15.81 -1.16
N GLN A 387 24.50 -14.63 -0.56
CA GLN A 387 23.37 -13.89 0.02
C GLN A 387 22.67 -13.06 -1.04
N TRP A 388 21.42 -12.71 -0.74
CA TRP A 388 20.62 -11.83 -1.57
C TRP A 388 19.89 -10.76 -0.75
N ASP A 389 19.51 -9.69 -1.42
CA ASP A 389 18.58 -8.67 -0.93
C ASP A 389 17.62 -8.31 -2.06
N SER A 390 16.47 -7.71 -1.73
CA SER A 390 15.43 -7.43 -2.71
C SER A 390 14.84 -6.05 -2.55
N VAL A 391 14.47 -5.43 -3.66
CA VAL A 391 13.80 -4.12 -3.67
C VAL A 391 12.54 -4.21 -4.52
N LEU A 392 11.41 -3.78 -3.95
CA LEU A 392 10.21 -3.49 -4.71
C LEU A 392 10.42 -2.19 -5.48
N ILE A 393 10.37 -2.25 -6.80
CA ILE A 393 10.50 -1.11 -7.69
C ILE A 393 9.20 -0.96 -8.46
N ASP A 394 8.51 0.15 -8.25
CA ASP A 394 7.21 0.42 -8.88
C ASP A 394 7.09 1.85 -9.39
N ASP A 395 5.98 2.13 -10.06
CA ASP A 395 5.63 3.44 -10.60
C ASP A 395 5.03 4.41 -9.56
N VAL A 396 5.03 4.06 -8.27
CA VAL A 396 4.54 4.89 -7.17
C VAL A 396 5.71 5.48 -6.40
N ASP A 397 6.58 4.64 -5.84
CA ASP A 397 7.77 5.07 -5.11
C ASP A 397 8.93 5.38 -6.06
N ARG A 398 8.89 4.84 -7.29
CA ARG A 398 9.83 5.12 -8.39
C ARG A 398 11.28 4.90 -8.02
N ARG A 399 11.53 3.88 -7.19
CA ARG A 399 12.87 3.54 -6.72
C ARG A 399 13.76 3.12 -7.88
N ALA A 400 15.05 3.03 -7.60
CA ALA A 400 16.00 2.39 -8.48
C ALA A 400 17.00 1.59 -7.65
N VAL A 401 17.66 0.64 -8.31
CA VAL A 401 18.75 -0.13 -7.72
C VAL A 401 20.00 0.02 -8.56
N PHE A 402 21.10 0.30 -7.90
CA PHE A 402 22.43 0.16 -8.46
C PHE A 402 23.07 -1.15 -7.99
N LEU A 403 23.66 -1.87 -8.93
CA LEU A 403 24.50 -3.02 -8.67
C LEU A 403 25.84 -2.89 -9.42
N PRO A 404 26.99 -2.99 -8.73
CA PRO A 404 28.30 -2.97 -9.36
C PRO A 404 28.57 -4.26 -10.15
N ALA A 405 29.61 -4.22 -10.96
CA ALA A 405 30.12 -5.38 -11.68
C ALA A 405 30.38 -6.57 -10.75
N GLY A 406 30.01 -7.77 -11.20
CA GLY A 406 30.20 -9.02 -10.48
C GLY A 406 29.03 -9.43 -9.57
N LEU A 407 28.04 -8.56 -9.36
CA LEU A 407 26.76 -8.97 -8.77
C LEU A 407 25.81 -9.52 -9.86
N GLY A 408 24.96 -10.46 -9.45
CA GLY A 408 23.84 -10.92 -10.26
C GLY A 408 22.55 -10.24 -9.83
N HIS A 409 21.58 -10.14 -10.74
CA HIS A 409 20.22 -9.80 -10.34
C HIS A 409 19.17 -10.54 -11.16
N ALA A 410 18.01 -10.76 -10.54
CA ALA A 410 16.84 -11.39 -11.13
C ALA A 410 15.61 -10.51 -10.90
N ILE A 411 14.68 -10.51 -11.84
CA ILE A 411 13.51 -9.64 -11.81
C ILE A 411 12.24 -10.46 -11.95
N LEU A 412 11.30 -10.25 -11.03
CA LEU A 412 9.94 -10.77 -11.09
C LEU A 412 8.95 -9.63 -11.36
N SER A 413 8.24 -9.71 -12.48
CA SER A 413 7.14 -8.78 -12.78
C SER A 413 5.91 -9.07 -11.93
N LEU A 414 5.39 -8.06 -11.23
CA LEU A 414 4.21 -8.20 -10.36
C LEU A 414 2.90 -7.76 -11.03
N GLU A 415 2.96 -7.22 -12.25
CA GLU A 415 1.82 -6.68 -12.98
C GLU A 415 2.05 -6.80 -14.48
N ASP A 416 0.97 -6.81 -15.27
CA ASP A 416 1.07 -6.77 -16.71
C ASP A 416 1.58 -5.42 -17.22
N GLY A 417 2.57 -5.47 -18.11
CA GLY A 417 3.14 -4.28 -18.71
C GLY A 417 4.16 -3.57 -17.83
N SER A 418 4.66 -4.22 -16.77
CA SER A 418 5.78 -3.69 -15.98
C SER A 418 6.96 -3.39 -16.89
N THR A 419 7.40 -2.14 -16.88
CA THR A 419 8.38 -1.56 -17.80
C THR A 419 9.63 -1.18 -17.03
N VAL A 420 10.68 -1.97 -17.23
CA VAL A 420 11.98 -1.81 -16.56
C VAL A 420 12.95 -1.10 -17.48
N MET A 421 13.64 -0.09 -16.95
CA MET A 421 14.74 0.62 -17.61
C MET A 421 16.07 0.27 -16.95
N TYR A 422 17.09 0.09 -17.76
CA TYR A 422 18.45 -0.23 -17.31
C TYR A 422 19.40 0.82 -17.89
N LEU A 423 20.34 1.28 -17.07
CA LEU A 423 21.55 1.95 -17.47
C LEU A 423 22.73 1.02 -17.18
N CYS A 424 23.54 0.73 -18.18
CA CYS A 424 24.61 -0.28 -18.12
C CYS A 424 25.97 0.37 -18.38
N SER A 425 26.98 -0.07 -17.62
CA SER A 425 28.31 0.53 -17.68
C SER A 425 29.16 0.15 -18.89
N ILE A 426 28.77 -0.92 -19.58
CA ILE A 426 29.39 -1.40 -20.82
C ILE A 426 28.31 -1.89 -21.79
N GLU A 427 28.64 -2.00 -23.07
CA GLU A 427 27.76 -2.59 -24.09
C GLU A 427 27.57 -4.10 -23.87
N TYR A 428 26.39 -4.59 -24.23
CA TYR A 428 26.05 -6.01 -24.15
C TYR A 428 26.97 -6.84 -25.06
N THR A 429 27.65 -7.81 -24.46
CA THR A 429 28.51 -8.75 -25.17
C THR A 429 28.06 -10.18 -24.86
N PRO A 430 27.39 -10.88 -25.79
CA PRO A 430 26.80 -12.20 -25.55
C PRO A 430 27.77 -13.23 -24.96
N SER A 431 29.05 -13.19 -25.34
CA SER A 431 30.07 -14.13 -24.86
C SER A 431 30.42 -13.95 -23.38
N LEU A 432 30.15 -12.78 -22.80
CA LEU A 432 30.43 -12.44 -21.41
C LEU A 432 29.20 -12.60 -20.50
N ASP A 433 28.02 -12.73 -21.10
CA ASP A 433 26.75 -12.89 -20.38
C ASP A 433 26.69 -14.25 -19.69
N ARG A 434 26.27 -14.26 -18.43
CA ARG A 434 26.09 -15.45 -17.62
C ARG A 434 24.78 -15.37 -16.86
N ASP A 435 24.21 -16.52 -16.58
CA ASP A 435 22.95 -16.68 -15.91
C ASP A 435 23.03 -17.81 -14.88
N LEU A 436 22.35 -17.62 -13.74
CA LEU A 436 22.00 -18.70 -12.81
C LEU A 436 20.50 -18.85 -12.74
N ASN A 437 20.07 -20.05 -12.38
CA ASN A 437 18.66 -20.34 -12.16
C ASN A 437 18.12 -19.50 -10.98
N PRO A 438 17.07 -18.67 -11.18
CA PRO A 438 16.52 -17.84 -10.11
C PRO A 438 15.71 -18.63 -9.08
N LEU A 439 15.45 -19.92 -9.36
CA LEU A 439 14.78 -20.87 -8.47
C LEU A 439 15.77 -21.87 -7.86
N ASP A 440 17.07 -21.56 -7.87
CA ASP A 440 18.08 -22.39 -7.22
C ASP A 440 17.78 -22.53 -5.70
N PRO A 441 17.57 -23.77 -5.20
CA PRO A 441 17.28 -24.00 -3.79
C PRO A 441 18.41 -23.58 -2.85
N ASP A 442 19.66 -23.52 -3.31
CA ASP A 442 20.80 -23.13 -2.47
C ASP A 442 20.81 -21.62 -2.17
N LEU A 443 20.22 -20.80 -3.05
CA LEU A 443 20.03 -19.36 -2.83
C LEU A 443 18.80 -19.08 -1.96
N ALA A 444 17.80 -19.96 -1.98
CA ALA A 444 16.58 -19.86 -1.19
C ALA A 444 15.93 -18.45 -1.25
N ILE A 445 15.82 -17.89 -2.46
CA ILE A 445 15.23 -16.56 -2.68
C ILE A 445 13.74 -16.60 -2.33
N ASP A 446 13.30 -15.67 -1.49
CA ASP A 446 11.90 -15.52 -1.10
C ASP A 446 11.15 -14.70 -2.16
N TRP A 447 10.62 -15.39 -3.17
CA TRP A 447 9.87 -14.76 -4.25
C TRP A 447 8.43 -14.46 -3.83
N PRO A 448 7.90 -13.26 -4.15
CA PRO A 448 6.48 -12.96 -3.98
C PRO A 448 5.58 -13.95 -4.70
N THR A 449 4.54 -14.42 -4.02
CA THR A 449 3.54 -15.34 -4.61
C THR A 449 2.29 -14.63 -5.11
N LEU A 450 2.17 -13.32 -4.87
CA LEU A 450 1.03 -12.51 -5.25
C LEU A 450 1.47 -11.36 -6.15
N ALA A 451 0.65 -11.08 -7.15
CA ALA A 451 0.74 -9.93 -8.03
C ALA A 451 0.37 -8.66 -7.26
N ARG A 452 0.57 -7.51 -7.91
CA ARG A 452 0.23 -6.21 -7.32
C ARG A 452 -1.27 -6.09 -7.02
N ASP A 453 -2.12 -6.71 -7.83
CA ASP A 453 -3.57 -6.75 -7.65
C ASP A 453 -4.03 -7.83 -6.65
N GLY A 454 -3.11 -8.57 -6.03
CA GLY A 454 -3.42 -9.63 -5.07
C GLY A 454 -3.72 -10.99 -5.70
N SER A 455 -3.75 -11.10 -7.03
CA SER A 455 -3.88 -12.40 -7.71
C SER A 455 -2.64 -13.27 -7.49
N ALA A 456 -2.80 -14.59 -7.55
CA ALA A 456 -1.67 -15.52 -7.44
C ALA A 456 -0.76 -15.44 -8.66
N LEU A 457 0.56 -15.40 -8.44
CA LEU A 457 1.56 -15.43 -9.50
C LEU A 457 1.94 -16.87 -9.86
N GLU A 458 1.89 -17.18 -11.16
CA GLU A 458 2.56 -18.34 -11.73
C GLU A 458 3.87 -17.89 -12.39
N TYR A 459 5.00 -18.43 -11.95
CA TYR A 459 6.30 -17.99 -12.46
C TYR A 459 6.56 -18.49 -13.88
N GLN A 460 6.79 -17.53 -14.78
CA GLN A 460 7.09 -17.78 -16.18
C GLN A 460 8.55 -17.45 -16.45
N LEU A 461 9.35 -18.48 -16.73
CA LEU A 461 10.76 -18.37 -17.07
C LEU A 461 10.98 -18.72 -18.54
N SER A 462 11.99 -18.10 -19.16
CA SER A 462 12.45 -18.50 -20.49
C SER A 462 13.12 -19.89 -20.44
N ASP A 463 13.20 -20.58 -21.57
CA ASP A 463 13.92 -21.87 -21.62
C ASP A 463 15.41 -21.72 -21.28
N LYS A 464 16.01 -20.57 -21.59
CA LYS A 464 17.37 -20.21 -21.18
C LYS A 464 17.46 -20.17 -19.65
N ASP A 465 16.61 -19.39 -18.99
CA ASP A 465 16.67 -19.21 -17.52
C ASP A 465 16.31 -20.50 -16.76
N LYS A 466 15.45 -21.36 -17.33
CA LYS A 466 15.14 -22.69 -16.77
C LYS A 466 16.33 -23.64 -16.83
N ALA A 467 17.10 -23.56 -17.91
CA ALA A 467 18.28 -24.39 -18.15
C ALA A 467 19.56 -23.79 -17.56
N ALA A 468 19.48 -22.60 -16.97
CA ALA A 468 20.60 -21.95 -16.32
C ALA A 468 21.12 -22.82 -15.15
N PRO A 469 22.44 -22.85 -14.94
CA PRO A 469 23.06 -23.66 -13.88
C PRO A 469 22.68 -23.16 -12.49
N SER A 470 22.79 -24.05 -11.50
CA SER A 470 22.75 -23.66 -10.09
C SER A 470 24.03 -22.93 -9.67
N LEU A 471 24.00 -22.28 -8.51
CA LEU A 471 25.17 -21.67 -7.88
C LEU A 471 26.26 -22.72 -7.65
N ALA A 472 25.91 -23.92 -7.19
CA ALA A 472 26.86 -25.01 -6.99
C ALA A 472 27.55 -25.42 -8.30
N GLU A 473 26.80 -25.58 -9.38
CA GLU A 473 27.34 -25.90 -10.71
C GLU A 473 28.25 -24.78 -11.23
N ALA A 474 27.88 -23.52 -10.98
CA ALA A 474 28.69 -22.37 -11.36
C ALA A 474 30.00 -22.26 -10.57
N ILE A 475 29.98 -22.61 -9.27
CA ILE A 475 31.18 -22.73 -8.43
C ILE A 475 32.12 -23.78 -9.01
N ASP A 476 31.59 -24.97 -9.31
CA ASP A 476 32.38 -26.10 -9.83
C ASP A 476 32.97 -25.81 -11.21
N ALA A 477 32.21 -25.11 -12.06
CA ALA A 477 32.68 -24.68 -13.37
C ALA A 477 33.66 -23.49 -13.31
N GLY A 478 33.77 -22.80 -12.17
CA GLY A 478 34.83 -21.85 -11.88
C GLY A 478 34.75 -20.52 -12.65
N TYR A 479 33.57 -20.11 -13.12
CA TYR A 479 33.37 -18.86 -13.86
C TYR A 479 32.71 -17.73 -13.04
N LEU A 480 32.49 -17.94 -11.74
CA LEU A 480 31.94 -16.89 -10.88
C LEU A 480 32.91 -15.70 -10.71
N PRO A 481 32.40 -14.45 -10.63
CA PRO A 481 33.21 -13.27 -10.38
C PRO A 481 34.01 -13.39 -9.08
N ARG A 482 35.13 -12.65 -8.97
CA ARG A 482 35.90 -12.57 -7.73
C ARG A 482 35.66 -11.23 -7.03
N TYR A 483 35.60 -11.25 -5.71
CA TYR A 483 35.48 -10.05 -4.91
C TYR A 483 36.79 -9.24 -4.95
N GLN A 484 36.69 -7.97 -5.32
CA GLN A 484 37.78 -6.99 -5.24
C GLN A 484 37.34 -5.98 -4.17
N GLY A 485 37.92 -6.10 -2.98
CA GLY A 485 37.49 -5.38 -1.78
C GLY A 485 37.81 -3.90 -1.76
#